data_AF-A0A960X530-F1
#
_entry.id   AF-A0A960X530-F1
#
_cell.length_a   1.000
_cell.length_b   1.000
_cell.length_c   1.000
_cell.angle_alpha   90.00
_cell.angle_beta   90.00
_cell.angle_gamma   90.00
#
_symmetry.space_group_name_H-M   'P 1'
#
loop_
_entity.id
_entity.type
_entity.pdbx_description
1 polymer ?
#
loop_
_entity_poly.entity_id
_entity_poly.type
_entity_poly.pdbx_seq_one_letter_code
_entity_poly.pdbx_strand_id
1 'polypeptide(L)' 'MSLLDAISMAVGTMIGASIFSIFGIGAKIAGNNLPEAFILSGLFALLVAYSYSKLGAKIISNAGPIEFILQGIGDNL' A
#
# COMPACT_ATOMS: atom_id res chain seq x y z
N MET A 1 10.57 -3.31 -16.43
CA MET A 1 10.47 -2.37 -15.28
C MET A 1 11.62 -2.69 -14.36
N SER A 2 12.51 -1.72 -14.09
CA SER A 2 13.56 -1.89 -13.09
C SER A 2 12.98 -1.72 -11.68
N LEU A 3 13.74 -2.09 -10.65
CA LEU A 3 13.35 -1.89 -9.25
C LEU A 3 13.10 -0.40 -8.95
N LEU A 4 13.95 0.48 -9.47
CA LEU A 4 13.82 1.93 -9.26
C LEU A 4 12.58 2.50 -9.96
N ASP A 5 12.25 2.01 -11.16
CA ASP A 5 11.04 2.44 -11.86
C ASP A 5 9.78 2.05 -11.06
N ALA A 6 9.77 0.83 -10.52
CA ALA A 6 8.66 0.32 -9.70
C ALA A 6 8.50 1.13 -8.41
N ILE A 7 9.61 1.43 -7.73
CA ILE A 7 9.61 2.25 -6.51
C ILE A 7 9.12 3.66 -6.84
N SER A 8 9.64 4.28 -7.90
CA SER A 8 9.24 5.63 -8.32
C SER A 8 7.73 5.70 -8.61
N MET A 9 7.20 4.71 -9.33
CA MET A 9 5.77 4.61 -9.62
C MET A 9 4.91 4.51 -8.33
N ALA A 10 5.30 3.65 -7.40
CA ALA A 10 4.58 3.48 -6.13
C ALA A 10 4.69 4.73 -5.23
N VAL A 11 5.89 5.31 -5.09
CA VAL A 11 6.12 6.49 -4.24
C VAL A 11 5.38 7.71 -4.79
N GLY A 12 5.46 7.94 -6.11
CA GLY A 12 4.77 9.06 -6.76
C GLY A 12 3.25 9.02 -6.53
N THR A 13 2.63 7.85 -6.66
CA THR A 13 1.19 7.68 -6.41
C THR A 13 0.83 7.90 -4.93
N MET A 14 1.62 7.36 -3.99
CA MET A 14 1.38 7.54 -2.54
C MET A 14 1.50 9.01 -2.10
N ILE A 15 2.52 9.73 -2.60
CA ILE A 15 2.73 11.16 -2.29
C ILE A 15 1.60 12.01 -2.91
N GLY A 16 1.23 11.75 -4.17
CA GLY A 16 0.13 12.44 -4.84
C GLY A 16 -1.19 12.37 -4.08
N ALA A 17 -1.59 11.16 -3.68
CA ALA A 17 -2.81 10.94 -2.91
C ALA A 17 -2.72 11.54 -1.49
N SER A 18 -1.62 11.31 -0.77
CA SER A 18 -1.55 11.64 0.66
C SER A 18 -1.20 13.10 0.92
N ILE A 19 -0.11 13.60 0.31
CA ILE A 19 0.47 14.91 0.62
C ILE A 19 -0.26 16.02 -0.13
N PHE A 20 -0.61 15.81 -1.39
CA PHE A 20 -1.22 16.86 -2.20
C PHE A 20 -2.74 16.83 -2.25
N SER A 21 -3.38 15.69 -1.92
CA SER A 21 -4.85 15.57 -1.99
C SER A 21 -5.53 15.66 -0.61
N ILE A 22 -5.12 14.83 0.37
CA ILE A 22 -5.85 14.72 1.66
C ILE A 22 -5.13 15.31 2.88
N PHE A 23 -3.94 15.89 2.71
CA PHE A 23 -3.13 16.40 3.83
C PHE A 23 -3.88 17.43 4.69
N GLY A 24 -4.60 18.37 4.07
CA GLY A 24 -5.38 19.37 4.80
C GLY A 24 -6.50 18.78 5.66
N ILE A 25 -7.13 17.70 5.19
CA ILE A 25 -8.15 16.96 5.97
C ILE A 25 -7.49 16.25 7.15
N GLY A 26 -6.34 15.61 6.91
CA GLY A 26 -5.52 15.01 7.96
C GLY A 26 -5.13 16.03 9.03
N ALA A 27 -4.63 17.19 8.63
CA ALA A 27 -4.25 18.28 9.54
C ALA A 27 -5.45 18.80 10.34
N LYS A 28 -6.64 18.88 9.74
CA LYS A 28 -7.86 19.30 10.44
C LYS A 28 -8.31 18.29 11.51
N ILE A 29 -8.16 17.00 11.25
CA ILE A 29 -8.64 15.94 12.14
C ILE A 29 -7.60 15.60 13.21
N ALA A 30 -6.35 15.41 12.81
CA ALA A 30 -5.25 14.99 13.70
C ALA A 30 -4.54 16.18 14.35
N GLY A 31 -4.61 17.38 13.76
CA GLY A 31 -3.93 18.57 14.28
C GLY A 31 -2.42 18.33 14.42
N ASN A 32 -1.89 18.64 15.61
CA ASN A 32 -0.48 18.41 15.93
C ASN A 32 -0.09 16.93 15.92
N ASN A 33 -1.05 16.00 16.04
CA ASN A 33 -0.80 14.57 16.06
C ASN A 33 -0.73 13.95 14.64
N LEU A 34 -0.72 14.78 13.59
CA LEU A 34 -0.64 14.31 12.21
C LEU A 34 0.62 13.47 11.92
N PRO A 35 1.82 13.84 12.40
CA PRO A 35 3.02 13.00 12.22
C PRO A 35 2.85 11.60 12.83
N GLU A 36 2.26 11.50 14.02
CA GLU A 36 1.99 10.24 14.71
C GLU A 36 0.96 9.40 13.93
N ALA A 37 -0.06 10.04 13.35
CA ALA A 37 -1.02 9.37 12.49
C ALA A 37 -0.36 8.79 11.22
N PHE A 38 0.62 9.50 10.63
CA PHE A 38 1.41 8.97 9.53
C PHE A 38 2.28 7.78 9.94
N ILE A 39 2.94 7.85 11.10
CA ILE A 39 3.75 6.74 11.63
C ILE A 39 2.87 5.51 11.87
N LEU A 40 1.71 5.68 12.51
CA LEU A 40 0.77 4.59 12.77
C LEU A 40 0.24 3.97 11.47
N SER A 41 -0.10 4.80 10.49
CA SER A 41 -0.53 4.33 9.17
C SER A 41 0.59 3.58 8.44
N GLY A 42 1.83 4.04 8.57
CA GLY A 42 3.01 3.36 8.05
C GLY A 42 3.22 1.98 8.68
N LEU A 43 2.98 1.85 9.99
CA LEU A 43 3.03 0.57 10.68
C LEU A 43 1.97 -0.41 10.14
N PHE A 44 0.73 0.05 9.94
CA PHE A 44 -0.31 -0.78 9.31
C PHE A 44 0.06 -1.16 7.88
N ALA A 45 0.64 -0.25 7.11
CA ALA A 45 1.12 -0.55 5.76
C ALA A 45 2.21 -1.62 5.76
N LEU A 46 3.14 -1.62 6.73
CA LEU A 46 4.17 -2.65 6.85
C LEU A 46 3.59 -4.04 7.16
N LEU A 47 2.56 -4.11 8.01
CA LEU A 47 1.85 -5.36 8.29
C LEU A 47 1.20 -5.94 7.03
N VAL A 48 0.58 -5.09 6.21
CA VAL A 48 0.03 -5.50 4.90
C VAL A 48 1.16 -5.89 3.93
N ALA A 49 2.24 -5.11 3.89
CA ALA A 49 3.38 -5.36 3.01
C ALA A 49 4.07 -6.70 3.32
N TYR A 50 4.07 -7.14 4.59
CA TYR A 50 4.57 -8.47 4.96
C TYR A 50 3.81 -9.59 4.22
N SER A 51 2.48 -9.55 4.21
CA SER A 51 1.67 -10.52 3.47
C SER A 51 1.90 -10.43 1.97
N TYR A 52 1.90 -9.23 1.40
CA TYR A 52 2.13 -9.01 -0.04
C TYR A 52 3.53 -9.44 -0.49
N SER A 53 4.57 -9.18 0.29
CA SER A 53 5.94 -9.58 -0.05
C SER A 53 6.12 -11.09 0.00
N LYS A 54 5.51 -11.78 0.99
CA LYS A 54 5.56 -13.24 1.10
C LYS A 54 4.79 -13.94 -0.02
N LEU A 55 3.60 -13.44 -0.36
CA LEU A 55 2.78 -13.99 -1.44
C LEU A 55 3.35 -13.66 -2.82
N GLY A 56 3.71 -12.40 -3.06
CA GLY A 56 4.28 -11.94 -4.33
C GLY A 56 5.64 -12.54 -4.66
N ALA A 57 6.40 -13.03 -3.68
CA ALA A 57 7.62 -13.79 -3.92
C ALA A 57 7.37 -15.20 -4.48
N LYS A 58 6.17 -15.76 -4.29
CA LYS A 58 5.79 -17.10 -4.74
C LYS A 58 4.82 -17.08 -5.93
N ILE A 59 3.94 -16.09 -5.95
CA ILE A 59 2.83 -15.97 -6.89
C ILE A 59 3.09 -14.75 -7.77
N ILE A 60 3.54 -14.99 -9.00
CA ILE A 60 3.84 -13.94 -9.98
C ILE A 60 2.68 -13.90 -10.98
N SER A 61 1.79 -12.91 -10.82
CA SER A 61 0.64 -12.70 -11.69
C SER A 61 0.33 -11.21 -11.82
N ASN A 62 -0.06 -10.78 -13.04
CA ASN A 62 -0.50 -9.41 -13.29
C ASN A 62 -1.88 -9.12 -12.66
N ALA A 63 -2.61 -10.13 -12.21
CA ALA A 63 -3.85 -9.97 -11.44
C ALA A 63 -3.61 -9.50 -10.00
N GLY A 64 -2.35 -9.52 -9.53
CA GLY A 64 -1.95 -9.01 -8.22
C GLY A 64 -2.68 -9.72 -7.06
N PRO A 65 -3.32 -9.00 -6.14
CA PRO A 65 -3.99 -9.60 -4.98
C PRO A 65 -5.16 -10.52 -5.33
N ILE A 66 -5.76 -10.36 -6.52
CA ILE A 66 -6.82 -11.26 -6.99
C ILE A 66 -6.27 -12.67 -7.17
N GLU A 67 -5.05 -12.82 -7.69
CA GLU A 67 -4.40 -14.14 -7.81
C GLU A 67 -4.17 -14.77 -6.43
N PHE A 68 -3.75 -13.97 -5.45
CA PHE A 68 -3.53 -14.48 -4.09
C PHE A 68 -4.81 -15.03 -3.47
N ILE A 69 -5.93 -14.35 -3.71
CA ILE A 69 -7.25 -14.79 -3.26
C ILE A 69 -7.67 -16.05 -4.03
N LEU A 70 -7.57 -16.05 -5.36
CA LEU A 70 -7.93 -17.18 -6.21
C LEU A 70 -7.20 -18.47 -5.80
N GLN A 71 -5.91 -18.37 -5.48
CA GLN A 71 -5.13 -19.52 -4.99
C GLN A 71 -5.47 -19.92 -3.55
N GLY A 72 -5.94 -18.98 -2.73
CA GLY A 72 -6.30 -19.23 -1.34
C GLY A 72 -7.69 -19.84 -1.15
N ILE A 73 -8.68 -19.38 -1.90
CA ILE A 73 -10.10 -19.77 -1.73
C ILE A 73 -10.74 -20.39 -2.98
N GLY A 74 -10.01 -20.47 -4.09
CA GLY A 74 -10.54 -20.97 -5.36
C GLY A 74 -11.40 -19.94 -6.09
N ASP A 75 -11.88 -20.33 -7.27
CA ASP A 75 -12.92 -19.60 -7.99
C ASP A 75 -14.27 -20.06 -7.44
N ASN A 76 -14.94 -19.22 -6.65
CA ASN A 76 -16.22 -19.53 -6.01
C ASN A 76 -17.38 -18.72 -6.62
N LEU A 77 -17.31 -18.45 -7.93
CA LEU A 77 -18.43 -17.89 -8.69
C LEU A 77 -19.24 -18.99 -9.38
#